data_AF-A0A9Q1B4I7-F1
#
_entry.id   AF-A0A9Q1B4I7-F1
#
_cell.length_a   1.000
_cell.length_b   1.000
_cell.length_c   1.000
_cell.angle_alpha   90.00
_cell.angle_beta   90.00
_cell.angle_gamma   90.00
#
_symmetry.space_group_name_H-M   'P 1'
#
loop_
_entity.id
_entity.type
_entity.pdbx_description
1 polymer ?
#
loop_
_entity_poly.entity_id
_entity_poly.type
_entity_poly.pdbx_seq_one_letter_code
_entity_poly.pdbx_strand_id
1 'polypeptide(L)' 'MDWPNMSPDLNPIEHLWGILKQKVEVRKDSNIHQFCDVAMEKWKRTPVATCKALKSMPKRVRAVLENNGGHTKY' A
#
# COMPACT_ATOMS: atom_id res chain seq x y z
N MET A 1 15.57 11.84 6.32
CA MET A 1 14.13 12.16 6.27
C MET A 1 13.54 11.50 7.49
N ASP A 2 12.98 12.28 8.40
CA ASP A 2 12.41 11.74 9.63
C ASP A 2 11.00 11.25 9.33
N TRP A 3 10.74 9.97 9.63
CA TRP A 3 9.42 9.38 9.45
C TRP A 3 8.64 9.49 10.76
N PRO A 4 7.46 10.12 10.77
CA PRO A 4 6.66 10.20 11.99
C PRO A 4 6.12 8.82 12.39
N ASN A 5 6.14 8.55 13.69
CA ASN A 5 5.61 7.31 14.26
C ASN A 5 4.11 7.20 13.96
N MET A 6 3.61 5.97 13.76
CA MET A 6 2.17 5.68 13.58
C MET A 6 1.51 6.40 12.38
N SER A 7 2.28 6.71 11.33
CA SER A 7 1.76 7.34 10.09
C SER A 7 1.79 6.38 8.88
N PRO A 8 0.94 5.32 8.86
CA PRO A 8 0.81 4.46 7.69
C PRO A 8 0.22 5.23 6.49
N ASP A 9 -0.55 6.28 6.76
CA ASP A 9 -1.14 7.17 5.76
C ASP A 9 -0.11 8.01 5.01
N LEU A 10 1.10 8.16 5.57
CA LEU A 10 2.24 8.69 4.84
C LEU A 10 2.98 7.64 4.04
N ASN A 11 2.80 6.33 4.29
CA ASN A 11 3.56 5.25 3.67
C ASN A 11 2.92 4.77 2.36
N PRO A 12 3.43 5.15 1.17
CA PRO A 12 2.75 4.85 -0.10
C PRO A 12 2.73 3.37 -0.44
N ILE A 13 3.61 2.56 0.17
CA ILE A 13 3.65 1.12 -0.07
C ILE A 13 2.40 0.42 0.50
N GLU A 14 1.74 0.98 1.52
CA GLU A 14 0.49 0.44 2.07
C GLU A 14 -0.60 0.36 1.00
N HIS A 15 -0.62 1.33 0.08
CA HIS A 15 -1.52 1.30 -1.06
C HIS A 15 -1.23 0.11 -2.00
N LEU A 16 0.06 -0.19 -2.24
CA LEU A 16 0.45 -1.35 -3.05
C LEU A 16 0.13 -2.67 -2.35
N TRP A 17 0.30 -2.74 -1.02
CA TRP A 17 -0.12 -3.89 -0.23
C TRP A 17 -1.62 -4.11 -0.26
N GLY A 18 -2.43 -3.05 -0.19
CA GLY A 18 -3.88 -3.13 -0.36
C GLY A 18 -4.29 -3.72 -1.71
N ILE A 19 -3.65 -3.28 -2.80
CA ILE A 19 -3.90 -3.83 -4.14
C ILE A 19 -3.46 -5.29 -4.24
N LEU A 20 -2.30 -5.65 -3.68
CA LEU A 20 -1.83 -7.03 -3.69
C LEU A 20 -2.79 -7.92 -2.90
N LYS A 21 -3.22 -7.50 -1.72
CA LYS A 21 -4.19 -8.22 -0.89
C LYS A 21 -5.48 -8.48 -1.66
N GLN A 22 -6.08 -7.47 -2.29
CA GLN A 22 -7.28 -7.65 -3.12
C GLN A 22 -7.10 -8.68 -4.24
N LYS A 23 -5.92 -8.71 -4.88
CA LYS A 23 -5.63 -9.67 -5.96
C LYS A 23 -5.47 -11.11 -5.49
N VAL A 24 -5.08 -11.32 -4.23
CA VAL A 24 -4.83 -12.65 -3.66
C VAL A 24 -6.04 -13.15 -2.86
N GLU A 25 -6.81 -12.25 -2.24
CA GLU A 25 -8.01 -12.55 -1.42
C GLU A 25 -9.15 -13.23 -2.21
N VAL A 26 -9.13 -13.15 -3.54
CA VAL A 26 -10.03 -13.91 -4.42
C VAL A 26 -9.85 -15.43 -4.23
N ARG A 27 -8.69 -15.89 -3.75
CA ARG A 27 -8.45 -17.30 -3.43
C ARG A 27 -8.58 -17.56 -1.93
N LYS A 28 -9.20 -18.69 -1.58
CA LYS A 28 -9.25 -19.23 -0.21
C LYS A 28 -8.30 -20.43 -0.10
N ASP A 29 -7.00 -20.18 -0.22
CA ASP A 29 -6.02 -21.27 -0.12
C ASP A 29 -5.71 -21.59 1.34
N SER A 30 -5.75 -22.88 1.68
CA SER A 30 -5.38 -23.39 3.01
C SER A 30 -3.86 -23.58 3.17
N ASN A 31 -3.10 -23.47 2.07
CA ASN A 31 -1.66 -23.75 2.03
C ASN A 31 -0.86 -22.45 1.85
N ILE A 32 0.00 -22.16 2.85
CA ILE A 32 0.82 -20.95 2.88
C ILE A 32 1.85 -20.86 1.75
N HIS A 33 2.42 -21.99 1.30
CA HIS A 33 3.40 -21.99 0.21
C HIS A 33 2.75 -21.57 -1.12
N GLN A 34 1.59 -22.14 -1.42
CA GLN A 34 0.82 -21.79 -2.63
C GLN A 34 0.32 -20.34 -2.58
N PHE A 35 -0.01 -19.84 -1.39
CA PHE A 35 -0.35 -18.43 -1.18
C PHE A 35 0.85 -17.52 -1.50
N CYS A 36 2.02 -17.83 -0.96
CA CYS A 36 3.25 -17.06 -1.21
C CYS A 36 3.62 -17.03 -2.69
N ASP A 37 3.57 -18.16 -3.39
CA ASP A 37 3.90 -18.24 -4.81
C ASP A 37 2.99 -17.34 -5.65
N VAL A 38 1.69 -17.34 -5.35
CA VAL A 38 0.73 -16.49 -6.05
C VAL A 38 0.86 -15.03 -5.67
N ALA A 39 1.11 -14.71 -4.40
CA ALA A 39 1.39 -13.33 -4.00
C ALA A 39 2.61 -12.79 -4.79
N MET A 40 3.68 -13.58 -4.92
CA MET A 40 4.85 -13.21 -5.74
C MET A 40 4.51 -13.07 -7.22
N GLU A 41 3.72 -13.98 -7.80
CA GLU A 41 3.28 -13.89 -9.20
C GLU A 41 2.47 -12.62 -9.46
N LYS A 42 1.48 -12.33 -8.60
CA LYS A 42 0.62 -11.14 -8.71
C LYS A 42 1.42 -9.86 -8.50
N TRP A 43 2.40 -9.86 -7.59
CA TRP A 43 3.32 -8.75 -7.40
C TRP A 43 4.14 -8.48 -8.68
N LYS A 44 4.79 -9.50 -9.24
CA LYS A 44 5.59 -9.39 -10.48
C LYS A 44 4.76 -8.90 -11.68
N ARG A 45 3.48 -9.28 -11.74
CA ARG A 45 2.55 -8.85 -12.79
C ARG A 45 1.92 -7.48 -12.53
N THR A 46 2.14 -6.85 -11.38
CA THR A 46 1.57 -5.55 -11.08
C THR A 46 2.24 -4.49 -11.96
N PRO A 47 1.47 -3.75 -12.80
CA PRO A 47 2.06 -2.76 -13.69
C PRO A 47 2.82 -1.68 -12.91
N VAL A 48 3.94 -1.19 -13.45
CA VAL A 48 4.69 -0.06 -12.87
C VAL A 48 3.80 1.19 -12.76
N ALA A 49 2.80 1.32 -13.64
CA ALA A 49 1.79 2.37 -13.56
C ALA A 49 0.98 2.34 -12.24
N THR A 50 0.90 1.21 -11.55
CA THR A 50 0.27 1.09 -10.23
C THR A 50 1.10 1.79 -9.14
N CYS A 51 2.41 1.98 -9.35
CA CYS A 51 3.27 2.79 -8.48
C CYS A 51 2.96 4.31 -8.53
N LYS A 52 1.89 4.73 -9.24
CA LYS A 52 1.33 6.09 -9.16
C LYS A 52 1.08 6.55 -7.71
N ALA A 53 0.87 5.62 -6.76
CA ALA A 53 0.76 5.94 -5.35
C ALA A 53 1.98 6.73 -4.81
N LEU A 54 3.19 6.50 -5.34
CA LEU A 54 4.39 7.26 -4.98
C LEU A 54 4.25 8.76 -5.29
N LYS A 55 3.52 9.10 -6.37
CA LYS A 55 3.26 10.49 -6.76
C LYS A 55 2.24 11.18 -5.85
N SER A 56 1.57 10.45 -4.96
CA SER A 56 0.58 11.01 -4.03
C SER A 56 1.21 11.65 -2.78
N MET A 57 2.52 11.47 -2.54
CA MET A 57 3.19 11.97 -1.33
C MET A 57 2.95 13.45 -1.03
N PRO A 58 3.05 14.39 -1.98
CA PRO A 58 2.76 15.80 -1.69
C PRO A 58 1.31 16.03 -1.21
N LYS A 59 0.36 15.24 -1.69
CA LYS A 59 -1.05 15.33 -1.25
C LYS A 59 -1.27 14.71 0.12
N ARG A 60 -0.57 13.60 0.44
CA ARG A 60 -0.60 12.94 1.76
C ARG A 60 -0.06 13.87 2.84
N VAL A 61 1.12 14.46 2.60
CA VAL A 61 1.74 15.43 3.52
C VAL A 61 0.83 16.64 3.76
N ARG A 62 0.24 17.19 2.69
CA ARG A 62 -0.72 18.29 2.84
C ARG A 62 -1.91 17.91 3.71
N ALA A 63 -2.49 16.73 3.50
CA ALA A 63 -3.62 16.27 4.31
C ALA A 63 -3.26 16.13 5.80
N VAL A 64 -2.04 15.67 6.11
CA VAL A 64 -1.55 15.59 7.51
C VAL A 64 -1.41 17.00 8.10
N LEU A 65 -0.89 17.96 7.34
CA LEU A 65 -0.78 19.35 7.79
C LEU A 65 -2.16 19.98 8.02
N GLU A 66 -3.11 19.77 7.10
CA GLU A 66 -4.51 20.23 7.22
C GLU A 66 -5.21 19.61 8.44
N ASN A 67 -4.84 18.38 8.81
CA ASN A 67 -5.34 17.68 9.99
C ASN A 67 -4.48 17.90 11.26
N ASN A 68 -3.56 18.88 11.26
CA ASN A 68 -2.68 19.18 12.40
C ASN A 68 -1.92 17.94 12.94
N GLY A 69 -1.43 17.08 12.05
CA GLY A 69 -0.73 15.84 12.41
C GLY A 69 -1.65 14.64 12.67
N GLY A 70 -2.97 14.82 12.59
CA GLY A 70 -3.95 13.75 12.74
C GLY A 70 -4.06 12.83 11.53
N HIS A 71 -4.81 11.73 11.69
CA HIS A 71 -5.02 10.73 10.64
C HIS A 71 -5.65 11.30 9.38
N THR A 72 -5.23 10.81 8.23
CA THR A 72 -5.80 11.17 6.93
C THR A 72 -6.51 9.99 6.28
N LYS A 73 -7.15 10.22 5.12
CA LYS A 73 -7.85 9.19 4.34
C LYS A 73 -6.93 8.24 3.55
N TYR A 74 -5.61 8.43 3.65
CA TYR A 74 -4.61 7.83 2.74
C TYR A 74 -3.96 6.56 3.25
#